data_AF-A0A445EI88-F1
#
_entry.id   AF-A0A445EI88-F1
#
_cell.length_a   1.000
_cell.length_b   1.000
_cell.length_c   1.000
_cell.angle_alpha   90.00
_cell.angle_beta   90.00
_cell.angle_gamma   90.00
#
_symmetry.space_group_name_H-M   'P 1'
#
loop_
_entity.id
_entity.type
_entity.pdbx_description
1 polymer ?
#
loop_
_entity_poly.entity_id
_entity_poly.type
_entity_poly.pdbx_seq_one_letter_code
_entity_poly.pdbx_strand_id
1 'polypeptide(L)'
;MNGFGTEAIQAIVHYAQPYEARWSSEAFSKTSNIRLLKIRNACRLSHGLDCLPYALRVLDWLGCPLKTLPLTDQLDVVDINLSWSKIEQLWHGAKVKSLVPDGFCGLSLLRDLDLSGNNFVNLPSDISKHSTLEYLCLNSCKKLQSLPELPLSIKRVDASNCASLVTCKFHPSSKCSIIASPVQWHLPRERKSLLKGICFPRTRFDMVITGNEIPSWFAPQKSSSFAEIPFPHPSPPTEWLGFALCFLLVADRPLRYYHTGITCYTAKQTSANEIMVPDKDDWRAETHVISRKVPDMEPKLPHLYILFLSIGEYLERMHTDTSIGFGLRTNSRGSPLRIVQAGCRVLDDVAKCLKASI
;
A
#
# COMPACT_ATOMS: atom_id res chain seq x y z
N MET A 1 -3.27 6.75 -35.21
CA MET A 1 -4.52 7.52 -35.14
C MET A 1 -4.26 8.87 -35.78
N ASN A 2 -5.09 9.28 -36.75
CA ASN A 2 -4.85 10.47 -37.59
C ASN A 2 -5.71 11.69 -37.18
N GLY A 3 -6.06 11.82 -35.89
CA GLY A 3 -6.78 13.00 -35.39
C GLY A 3 -8.27 13.10 -35.75
N PHE A 4 -8.89 12.01 -36.22
CA PHE A 4 -10.33 11.93 -36.57
C PHE A 4 -11.17 11.22 -35.51
N GLY A 5 -10.77 11.23 -34.25
CA GLY A 5 -11.61 10.69 -33.18
C GLY A 5 -12.89 11.52 -33.07
N THR A 6 -14.06 10.92 -33.25
CA THR A 6 -15.34 11.60 -33.06
C THR A 6 -15.56 11.87 -31.57
N GLU A 7 -16.29 12.94 -31.24
CA GLU A 7 -16.60 13.30 -29.84
C GLU A 7 -17.35 12.21 -29.05
N ALA A 8 -17.89 11.20 -29.74
CA ALA A 8 -18.56 10.05 -29.15
C ALA A 8 -17.60 9.02 -28.52
N ILE A 9 -16.31 9.03 -28.87
CA ILE A 9 -15.35 8.03 -28.38
C ILE A 9 -14.93 8.36 -26.96
N GLN A 10 -15.33 7.52 -26.00
CA GLN A 10 -15.03 7.69 -24.58
C GLN A 10 -13.97 6.70 -24.06
N ALA A 11 -13.70 5.63 -24.80
CA ALA A 11 -12.75 4.60 -24.40
C ALA A 11 -11.92 4.12 -25.60
N ILE A 12 -10.61 4.03 -25.40
CA ILE A 12 -9.69 3.41 -26.35
C ILE A 12 -8.97 2.29 -25.62
N VAL A 13 -9.08 1.09 -26.18
CA VAL A 13 -8.41 -0.09 -25.67
C VAL A 13 -7.64 -0.73 -26.80
N HIS A 14 -6.32 -0.71 -26.70
CA HIS A 14 -5.44 -1.28 -27.70
C HIS A 14 -4.79 -2.57 -27.18
N TYR A 15 -5.23 -3.70 -27.73
CA TYR A 15 -4.62 -5.01 -27.54
C TYR A 15 -4.13 -5.49 -28.90
N ALA A 16 -2.84 -5.46 -29.15
CA ALA A 16 -2.30 -5.99 -30.38
C ALA A 16 -1.09 -6.89 -30.15
N GLN A 17 -0.81 -7.73 -31.14
CA GLN A 17 0.51 -8.37 -31.30
C GLN A 17 1.57 -7.26 -31.44
N PRO A 18 2.84 -7.47 -31.05
CA PRO A 18 3.86 -6.43 -31.09
C PRO A 18 4.03 -5.88 -32.51
N TYR A 19 3.42 -4.72 -32.76
CA TYR A 19 3.60 -3.95 -33.99
C TYR A 19 3.81 -2.48 -33.63
N GLU A 20 4.59 -1.78 -34.45
CA GLU A 20 4.81 -0.34 -34.28
C GLU A 20 3.54 0.41 -34.65
N ALA A 21 2.74 0.72 -33.64
CA ALA A 21 1.61 1.62 -33.79
C ALA A 21 2.14 3.04 -34.03
N ARG A 22 2.00 3.54 -35.25
CA ARG A 22 2.30 4.93 -35.60
C ARG A 22 1.15 5.82 -35.13
N TRP A 23 1.20 6.27 -33.87
CA TRP A 23 0.34 7.36 -33.41
C TRP A 23 1.11 8.66 -33.55
N SER A 24 0.40 9.72 -33.95
CA SER A 24 0.94 11.08 -33.79
C SER A 24 1.13 11.35 -32.31
N SER A 25 2.19 12.07 -31.95
CA SER A 25 2.40 12.53 -30.57
C SER A 25 1.27 13.47 -30.10
N GLU A 26 0.62 14.15 -31.05
CA GLU A 26 -0.56 15.00 -30.85
C GLU A 26 -1.90 14.26 -31.06
N ALA A 27 -1.92 12.93 -31.06
CA ALA A 27 -3.13 12.16 -31.39
C ALA A 27 -4.37 12.53 -30.55
N PHE A 28 -4.15 13.05 -29.33
CA PHE A 28 -5.21 13.41 -28.39
C PHE A 28 -5.49 14.92 -28.32
N SER A 29 -4.82 15.76 -29.12
CA SER A 29 -4.99 17.22 -29.09
C SER A 29 -6.41 17.66 -29.46
N LYS A 30 -7.12 16.87 -30.27
CA LYS A 30 -8.48 17.16 -30.75
C LYS A 30 -9.58 16.27 -30.13
N THR A 31 -9.22 15.29 -29.32
CA THR A 31 -10.18 14.32 -28.76
C THR A 31 -10.33 14.53 -27.25
N SER A 32 -11.29 15.35 -26.86
CA SER A 32 -11.48 15.80 -25.47
C SER A 32 -12.26 14.82 -24.58
N ASN A 33 -13.05 13.91 -25.14
CA ASN A 33 -14.02 13.10 -24.38
C ASN A 33 -13.55 11.71 -23.95
N ILE A 34 -12.30 11.32 -24.28
CA ILE A 34 -11.77 10.01 -23.89
C ILE A 34 -11.52 9.99 -22.38
N ARG A 35 -12.18 9.06 -21.69
CA ARG A 35 -12.08 8.85 -20.23
C ARG A 35 -11.22 7.65 -19.87
N LEU A 36 -11.11 6.67 -20.78
CA LEU A 36 -10.34 5.45 -20.57
C LEU A 36 -9.35 5.24 -21.72
N LEU A 37 -8.06 5.21 -21.39
CA LEU A 37 -6.99 4.93 -22.35
C LEU A 37 -6.19 3.72 -21.86
N LYS A 38 -6.29 2.60 -22.58
CA LYS A 38 -5.48 1.40 -22.34
C LYS A 38 -4.57 1.11 -23.52
N ILE A 39 -3.27 1.11 -23.25
CA ILE A 39 -2.19 0.83 -24.19
C ILE A 39 -1.40 -0.34 -23.64
N ARG A 40 -1.66 -1.56 -24.15
CA ARG A 40 -1.02 -2.81 -23.71
C ARG A 40 -0.37 -3.53 -24.89
N ASN A 41 0.61 -4.40 -24.60
CA ASN A 41 1.32 -5.22 -25.58
C ASN A 41 2.09 -4.45 -26.66
N ALA A 42 3.19 -3.81 -26.25
CA ALA A 42 4.29 -3.41 -27.14
C ALA A 42 3.90 -2.59 -28.38
N CYS A 43 2.86 -1.75 -28.28
CA CYS A 43 2.80 -0.57 -29.13
C CYS A 43 4.03 0.27 -28.81
N ARG A 44 5.07 0.14 -29.64
CA ARG A 44 6.26 0.98 -29.58
C ARG A 44 5.88 2.36 -30.09
N LEU A 45 5.23 3.14 -29.21
CA LEU A 45 5.15 4.58 -29.33
C LEU A 45 6.54 5.13 -29.03
N SER A 46 7.49 5.00 -29.96
CA SER A 46 8.91 5.31 -29.73
C SER A 46 9.14 6.71 -29.15
N HIS A 47 8.26 7.65 -29.47
CA HIS A 47 8.29 9.04 -29.00
C HIS A 47 7.24 9.37 -27.93
N GLY A 48 6.39 8.42 -27.54
CA GLY A 48 5.32 8.63 -26.57
C GLY A 48 4.19 9.53 -27.08
N LEU A 49 3.59 10.30 -26.19
CA LEU A 49 2.52 11.27 -26.46
C LEU A 49 2.93 12.61 -25.87
N ASP A 50 2.60 13.69 -26.57
CA ASP A 50 2.84 15.06 -26.09
C ASP A 50 1.68 15.56 -25.22
N CYS A 51 0.50 14.97 -25.36
CA CYS A 51 -0.67 15.29 -24.57
C CYS A 51 -1.52 14.05 -24.24
N LEU A 52 -2.17 14.08 -23.08
CA LEU A 52 -3.19 13.12 -22.69
C LEU A 52 -4.59 13.73 -22.88
N PRO A 53 -5.64 12.90 -23.09
CA PRO A 53 -7.01 13.39 -23.17
C PRO A 53 -7.42 14.16 -21.91
N TYR A 54 -8.05 15.33 -22.07
CA TYR A 54 -8.45 16.18 -20.94
C TYR A 54 -9.46 15.50 -19.99
N ALA A 55 -10.44 14.76 -20.53
CA ALA A 55 -11.42 14.06 -19.72
C ALA A 55 -10.93 12.71 -19.15
N LEU A 56 -9.63 12.42 -19.21
CA LEU A 56 -9.10 11.12 -18.82
C LEU A 56 -9.37 10.84 -17.33
N ARG A 57 -9.85 9.63 -17.05
CA ARG A 57 -10.12 9.10 -15.71
C ARG A 57 -9.27 7.87 -15.41
N VAL A 58 -8.95 7.08 -16.43
CA VAL A 58 -8.16 5.85 -16.30
C VAL A 58 -7.09 5.82 -17.38
N LEU A 59 -5.83 5.75 -16.94
CA LEU A 59 -4.68 5.53 -17.79
C LEU A 59 -4.05 4.19 -17.48
N ASP A 60 -4.00 3.29 -18.46
CA ASP A 60 -3.33 2.00 -18.33
C ASP A 60 -2.33 1.84 -19.47
N TRP A 61 -1.08 2.20 -19.20
CA TRP A 61 -0.02 2.24 -20.19
C TRP A 61 1.18 1.41 -19.72
N LEU A 62 1.05 0.10 -19.91
CA LEU A 62 2.09 -0.87 -19.62
C LEU A 62 3.30 -0.64 -20.53
N GLY A 63 4.49 -0.48 -19.94
CA GLY A 63 5.71 -0.26 -20.71
C GLY A 63 5.79 1.12 -21.35
N CYS A 64 5.21 2.14 -20.71
CA CYS A 64 5.27 3.53 -21.15
C CYS A 64 6.74 3.94 -21.39
N PRO A 65 7.09 4.43 -22.60
CA PRO A 65 8.45 4.77 -22.96
C PRO A 65 8.89 6.12 -22.41
N LEU A 66 7.94 6.92 -21.92
CA LEU A 66 8.18 8.24 -21.35
C LEU A 66 8.92 8.14 -20.01
N LYS A 67 9.75 9.15 -19.74
CA LYS A 67 10.36 9.35 -18.42
C LYS A 67 9.44 10.10 -17.46
N THR A 68 8.59 10.96 -18.01
CA THR A 68 7.62 11.80 -17.31
C THR A 68 6.34 11.84 -18.11
N LEU A 69 5.18 11.81 -17.43
CA LEU A 69 3.91 11.96 -18.13
C LEU A 69 3.62 13.43 -18.44
N PRO A 70 3.04 13.75 -19.61
CA PRO A 70 2.53 15.08 -19.93
C PRO A 70 1.19 15.30 -19.22
N LEU A 71 1.22 15.34 -17.88
CA LEU A 71 0.05 15.65 -17.08
C LEU A 71 -0.17 17.16 -17.09
N THR A 72 -1.39 17.58 -17.40
CA THR A 72 -1.83 18.97 -17.27
C THR A 72 -2.52 19.18 -15.93
N ASP A 73 -2.62 20.43 -15.49
CA ASP A 73 -3.10 20.83 -14.15
C ASP A 73 -4.61 20.58 -13.89
N GLN A 74 -5.30 19.86 -14.78
CA GLN A 74 -6.76 19.66 -14.74
C GLN A 74 -7.19 18.19 -14.97
N LEU A 75 -6.26 17.25 -14.95
CA LEU A 75 -6.59 15.84 -15.13
C LEU A 75 -7.16 15.23 -13.84
N ASP A 76 -8.47 15.00 -13.79
CA ASP A 76 -9.06 14.20 -12.69
C ASP A 76 -8.92 12.69 -12.94
N VAL A 77 -7.68 12.25 -13.16
CA VAL A 77 -7.37 10.83 -13.32
C VAL A 77 -7.49 10.15 -11.95
N VAL A 78 -8.23 9.05 -11.92
CA VAL A 78 -8.50 8.25 -10.72
C VAL A 78 -7.57 7.05 -10.65
N ASP A 79 -7.28 6.43 -11.80
CA ASP A 79 -6.48 5.21 -11.88
C ASP A 79 -5.34 5.37 -12.89
N ILE A 80 -4.11 5.12 -12.44
CA ILE A 80 -2.91 5.15 -13.28
C ILE A 80 -2.15 3.82 -13.13
N ASN A 81 -1.95 3.13 -14.24
CA ASN A 81 -1.01 2.02 -14.36
C ASN A 81 0.09 2.37 -15.35
N LEU A 82 1.31 2.51 -14.83
CA LEU A 82 2.56 2.72 -15.59
C LEU A 82 3.56 1.62 -15.25
N SER A 83 3.08 0.41 -14.95
CA SER A 83 3.96 -0.71 -14.66
C SER A 83 4.90 -1.02 -15.83
N TRP A 84 6.08 -1.54 -15.49
CA TRP A 84 7.15 -1.96 -16.40
C TRP A 84 7.61 -0.86 -17.38
N SER A 85 7.51 0.40 -16.96
CA SER A 85 7.82 1.59 -17.77
C SER A 85 9.23 2.12 -17.53
N LYS A 86 9.52 3.30 -18.09
CA LYS A 86 10.76 4.05 -17.86
C LYS A 86 10.54 5.33 -17.05
N ILE A 87 9.48 5.37 -16.24
CA ILE A 87 9.13 6.56 -15.48
C ILE A 87 10.20 6.81 -14.42
N GLU A 88 10.73 8.02 -14.44
CA GLU A 88 11.69 8.53 -13.45
C GLU A 88 11.02 9.60 -12.57
N GLN A 89 10.03 10.33 -13.10
CA GLN A 89 9.24 11.31 -12.35
C GLN A 89 7.77 11.27 -12.81
N LEU A 90 6.84 11.35 -11.87
CA LEU A 90 5.41 11.19 -12.16
C LEU A 90 4.70 12.49 -12.51
N TRP A 91 4.92 13.51 -11.69
CA TRP A 91 4.37 14.85 -11.83
C TRP A 91 5.52 15.86 -11.86
N HIS A 92 5.30 16.99 -12.50
CA HIS A 92 6.27 18.07 -12.54
C HIS A 92 6.59 18.53 -11.10
N GLY A 93 7.79 18.21 -10.63
CA GLY A 93 8.39 18.91 -9.50
C GLY A 93 8.72 20.34 -9.95
N ALA A 94 8.26 21.32 -9.19
CA ALA A 94 8.49 22.74 -9.38
C ALA A 94 9.88 23.09 -9.97
N LYS A 95 9.93 23.32 -11.29
CA LYS A 95 11.03 24.03 -11.97
C LYS A 95 10.56 24.84 -13.19
N VAL A 96 9.26 25.15 -13.29
CA VAL A 96 8.80 26.21 -14.19
C VAL A 96 8.78 27.52 -13.39
N LYS A 97 9.89 28.27 -13.47
CA LYS A 97 9.94 29.68 -13.09
C LYS A 97 9.07 30.49 -14.08
N SER A 98 7.74 30.43 -13.95
CA SER A 98 6.86 31.45 -14.53
C SER A 98 5.48 31.44 -13.88
N LEU A 99 5.25 32.44 -13.02
CA LEU A 99 3.98 33.16 -12.83
C LEU A 99 2.68 32.40 -12.49
N VAL A 100 2.74 31.14 -12.06
CA VAL A 100 1.56 30.48 -11.44
C VAL A 100 1.82 30.31 -9.94
N PRO A 101 0.93 30.79 -9.05
CA PRO A 101 1.11 30.68 -7.61
C PRO A 101 1.19 29.20 -7.21
N ASP A 102 2.06 28.91 -6.23
CA ASP A 102 2.31 27.59 -5.66
C ASP A 102 1.00 26.83 -5.39
N GLY A 103 0.65 25.95 -6.34
CA GLY A 103 -0.65 25.27 -6.40
C GLY A 103 -0.50 23.99 -7.20
N PHE A 104 0.03 22.96 -6.54
CA PHE A 104 0.06 21.58 -7.03
C PHE A 104 -1.39 21.10 -7.27
N CYS A 105 -1.84 21.07 -8.51
CA CYS A 105 -3.16 20.54 -8.85
C CYS A 105 -3.04 19.83 -10.18
N GLY A 106 -2.87 18.50 -10.20
CA GLY A 106 -2.88 17.75 -11.46
C GLY A 106 -3.42 16.32 -11.36
N LEU A 107 -3.66 15.81 -10.14
CA LEU A 107 -4.13 14.45 -9.86
C LEU A 107 -4.90 14.38 -8.53
N SER A 108 -5.74 15.38 -8.25
CA SER A 108 -6.46 15.50 -6.97
C SER A 108 -7.41 14.34 -6.68
N LEU A 109 -7.84 13.59 -7.71
CA LEU A 109 -8.75 12.45 -7.59
C LEU A 109 -8.07 11.08 -7.69
N LEU A 110 -6.74 11.03 -7.78
CA LEU A 110 -5.99 9.78 -7.95
C LEU A 110 -6.19 8.85 -6.74
N ARG A 111 -6.73 7.65 -6.97
CA ARG A 111 -6.97 6.61 -5.96
C ARG A 111 -6.04 5.41 -6.11
N ASP A 112 -5.75 5.01 -7.35
CA ASP A 112 -4.99 3.81 -7.66
C ASP A 112 -3.76 4.14 -8.51
N LEU A 113 -2.57 3.81 -8.01
CA LEU A 113 -1.30 4.06 -8.68
C LEU A 113 -0.43 2.81 -8.74
N ASP A 114 -0.23 2.26 -9.94
CA ASP A 114 0.69 1.15 -10.20
C ASP A 114 1.93 1.60 -10.97
N LEU A 115 3.08 1.45 -10.31
CA LEU A 115 4.42 1.81 -10.77
C LEU A 115 5.36 0.61 -10.77
N SER A 116 4.82 -0.60 -10.67
CA SER A 116 5.62 -1.83 -10.56
C SER A 116 6.66 -1.95 -11.66
N GLY A 117 7.83 -2.52 -11.38
CA GLY A 117 8.85 -2.82 -12.38
C GLY A 117 9.59 -1.59 -12.94
N ASN A 118 9.39 -0.40 -12.39
CA ASN A 118 10.16 0.79 -12.75
C ASN A 118 11.47 0.88 -11.93
N ASN A 119 12.36 1.79 -12.32
CA ASN A 119 13.70 1.94 -11.75
C ASN A 119 13.83 3.08 -10.72
N PHE A 120 12.76 3.36 -9.97
CA PHE A 120 12.79 4.37 -8.92
C PHE A 120 13.83 4.05 -7.85
N VAL A 121 14.69 5.02 -7.53
CA VAL A 121 15.58 4.94 -6.36
C VAL A 121 14.82 5.40 -5.11
N ASN A 122 14.13 6.52 -5.22
CA ASN A 122 13.18 7.04 -4.24
C ASN A 122 11.95 7.54 -4.99
N LEU A 123 10.79 7.52 -4.35
CA LEU A 123 9.60 8.19 -4.85
C LEU A 123 9.62 9.68 -4.48
N PRO A 124 8.94 10.55 -5.25
CA PRO A 124 8.79 11.95 -4.90
C PRO A 124 8.10 12.11 -3.54
N SER A 125 8.63 12.99 -2.69
CA SER A 125 8.08 13.29 -1.34
C SER A 125 6.65 13.86 -1.40
N ASP A 126 6.30 14.48 -2.52
CA ASP A 126 4.98 15.07 -2.76
C ASP A 126 3.86 14.03 -2.90
N ILE A 127 4.16 12.72 -2.91
CA ILE A 127 3.12 11.68 -2.91
C ILE A 127 2.21 11.78 -1.69
N SER A 128 2.76 12.24 -0.56
CA SER A 128 2.03 12.55 0.67
C SER A 128 0.91 13.57 0.49
N LYS A 129 0.98 14.43 -0.53
CA LYS A 129 -0.04 15.46 -0.84
C LYS A 129 -1.26 14.92 -1.59
N HIS A 130 -1.19 13.70 -2.12
CA HIS A 130 -2.30 13.07 -2.86
C HIS A 130 -3.30 12.46 -1.88
N SER A 131 -4.15 13.31 -1.29
CA SER A 131 -5.07 12.97 -0.20
C SER A 131 -6.20 12.01 -0.55
N THR A 132 -6.30 11.58 -1.81
CA THR A 132 -7.26 10.61 -2.32
C THR A 132 -6.65 9.27 -2.68
N LEU A 133 -5.31 9.15 -2.66
CA LEU A 133 -4.60 7.93 -3.04
C LEU A 133 -4.84 6.83 -2.01
N GLU A 134 -5.45 5.72 -2.42
CA GLU A 134 -5.81 4.59 -1.57
C GLU A 134 -4.89 3.37 -1.78
N TYR A 135 -4.39 3.18 -3.01
CA TYR A 135 -3.60 2.01 -3.39
C TYR A 135 -2.33 2.42 -4.13
N LEU A 136 -1.18 1.92 -3.66
CA LEU A 136 0.12 2.15 -4.27
C LEU A 136 0.85 0.81 -4.52
N CYS A 137 1.13 0.52 -5.79
CA CYS A 137 1.85 -0.68 -6.20
C CYS A 137 3.24 -0.32 -6.75
N LEU A 138 4.28 -0.88 -6.14
CA LEU A 138 5.70 -0.63 -6.39
C LEU A 138 6.46 -1.95 -6.56
N ASN A 139 5.75 -3.05 -6.83
CA ASN A 139 6.35 -4.37 -6.90
C ASN A 139 7.47 -4.42 -7.95
N SER A 140 8.54 -5.16 -7.70
CA SER A 140 9.68 -5.32 -8.60
C SER A 140 10.45 -4.03 -8.93
N CYS A 141 10.30 -2.96 -8.13
CA CYS A 141 11.15 -1.76 -8.22
C CYS A 141 12.51 -2.03 -7.56
N LYS A 142 13.41 -2.72 -8.29
CA LYS A 142 14.66 -3.27 -7.74
C LYS A 142 15.63 -2.24 -7.14
N LYS A 143 15.56 -0.99 -7.61
CA LYS A 143 16.42 0.12 -7.14
C LYS A 143 15.81 0.91 -5.98
N LEU A 144 14.57 0.63 -5.59
CA LEU A 144 13.86 1.41 -4.58
C LEU A 144 14.52 1.19 -3.22
N GLN A 145 15.04 2.25 -2.61
CA GLN A 145 15.79 2.18 -1.36
C GLN A 145 14.93 2.50 -0.14
N SER A 146 13.96 3.40 -0.31
CA SER A 146 13.09 3.86 0.77
C SER A 146 11.72 4.27 0.25
N LEU A 147 10.73 4.30 1.15
CA LEU A 147 9.43 4.87 0.88
C LEU A 147 9.33 6.26 1.52
N PRO A 148 8.78 7.26 0.79
CA PRO A 148 8.48 8.57 1.35
C PRO A 148 7.31 8.47 2.34
N GLU A 149 7.00 9.59 2.98
CA GLU A 149 5.72 9.74 3.69
C GLU A 149 4.56 9.50 2.72
N LEU A 150 3.60 8.69 3.15
CA LEU A 150 2.43 8.31 2.37
C LEU A 150 1.20 9.12 2.79
N PRO A 151 0.25 9.37 1.87
CA PRO A 151 -0.96 10.13 2.17
C PRO A 151 -1.87 9.39 3.17
N LEU A 152 -2.69 10.13 3.91
CA LEU A 152 -3.58 9.59 4.94
C LEU A 152 -4.66 8.65 4.40
N SER A 153 -5.02 8.81 3.13
CA SER A 153 -6.02 7.98 2.45
C SER A 153 -5.49 6.60 2.11
N ILE A 154 -4.19 6.34 2.24
CA ILE A 154 -3.58 5.09 1.81
C ILE A 154 -4.17 3.94 2.64
N LYS A 155 -4.70 2.94 1.93
CA LYS A 155 -5.25 1.70 2.51
C LYS A 155 -4.29 0.54 2.28
N ARG A 156 -3.58 0.55 1.14
CA ARG A 156 -2.70 -0.54 0.77
C ARG A 156 -1.45 -0.10 0.02
N VAL A 157 -0.33 -0.75 0.35
CA VAL A 157 0.93 -0.61 -0.37
C VAL A 157 1.53 -1.98 -0.66
N ASP A 158 1.97 -2.20 -1.90
CA ASP A 158 2.73 -3.38 -2.27
C ASP A 158 4.10 -2.97 -2.83
N ALA A 159 5.19 -3.40 -2.18
CA ALA A 159 6.58 -3.19 -2.61
C ALA A 159 7.39 -4.48 -2.48
N SER A 160 6.84 -5.56 -3.05
CA SER A 160 7.47 -6.88 -3.11
C SER A 160 8.56 -6.93 -4.17
N ASN A 161 9.58 -7.76 -3.97
CA ASN A 161 10.70 -7.94 -4.91
C ASN A 161 11.48 -6.62 -5.18
N CYS A 162 11.51 -5.73 -4.19
CA CYS A 162 12.29 -4.50 -4.17
C CYS A 162 13.59 -4.77 -3.41
N ALA A 163 14.57 -5.36 -4.10
CA ALA A 163 15.80 -5.88 -3.48
C ALA A 163 16.63 -4.83 -2.72
N SER A 164 16.52 -3.54 -3.07
CA SER A 164 17.25 -2.45 -2.41
C SER A 164 16.49 -1.83 -1.23
N LEU A 165 15.25 -2.24 -0.96
CA LEU A 165 14.37 -1.58 0.01
C LEU A 165 14.83 -1.90 1.44
N VAL A 166 15.18 -0.85 2.18
CA VAL A 166 15.67 -0.98 3.56
C VAL A 166 14.51 -0.89 4.55
N THR A 167 14.14 -2.02 5.18
CA THR A 167 12.97 -2.11 6.07
C THR A 167 13.25 -1.76 7.54
N CYS A 168 14.50 -1.76 7.98
CA CYS A 168 14.85 -1.41 9.36
C CYS A 168 14.53 0.06 9.73
N LYS A 169 14.21 0.90 8.73
CA LYS A 169 13.76 2.29 8.91
C LYS A 169 12.26 2.44 9.22
N PHE A 170 11.47 1.36 9.18
CA PHE A 170 10.06 1.39 9.59
C PHE A 170 9.99 1.38 11.12
N HIS A 171 10.15 2.55 11.75
CA HIS A 171 9.97 2.75 13.19
C HIS A 171 8.68 3.53 13.48
N PRO A 172 7.78 3.12 14.41
CA PRO A 172 6.48 3.76 14.65
C PRO A 172 6.52 5.28 14.91
N SER A 173 7.66 5.80 15.38
CA SER A 173 7.89 7.25 15.60
C SER A 173 8.33 8.02 14.35
N SER A 174 8.81 7.33 13.33
CA SER A 174 9.15 7.93 12.04
C SER A 174 7.86 8.19 11.28
N LYS A 175 7.73 9.41 10.74
CA LYS A 175 6.55 9.85 9.96
C LYS A 175 6.16 8.88 8.83
N CYS A 176 7.11 8.09 8.34
CA CYS A 176 6.91 7.07 7.31
C CYS A 176 6.25 5.78 7.79
N SER A 177 6.20 5.47 9.08
CA SER A 177 6.09 4.06 9.46
C SER A 177 4.69 3.54 9.70
N ILE A 178 3.74 4.36 10.16
CA ILE A 178 2.33 3.95 10.29
C ILE A 178 1.36 5.16 10.11
N ILE A 179 1.71 6.07 9.18
CA ILE A 179 0.94 7.27 8.80
C ILE A 179 1.12 8.43 9.81
N ALA A 180 1.56 9.59 9.32
CA ALA A 180 1.51 10.84 10.08
C ALA A 180 1.42 12.09 9.19
N SER A 181 0.26 12.75 9.23
CA SER A 181 0.05 14.22 9.20
C SER A 181 -1.39 14.52 9.68
N PRO A 182 -1.72 15.65 10.33
CA PRO A 182 -2.84 15.74 11.27
C PRO A 182 -4.20 16.01 10.60
N VAL A 183 -5.20 15.14 10.84
CA VAL A 183 -6.63 15.50 10.70
C VAL A 183 -7.43 14.90 11.86
N GLN A 184 -8.39 15.69 12.36
CA GLN A 184 -9.16 15.49 13.59
C GLN A 184 -9.59 14.05 13.90
N TRP A 185 -9.08 13.59 15.04
CA TRP A 185 -9.65 12.50 15.84
C TRP A 185 -10.79 13.03 16.72
N HIS A 186 -11.88 12.28 16.81
CA HIS A 186 -12.92 12.54 17.81
C HIS A 186 -12.53 11.86 19.14
N LEU A 187 -11.46 12.33 19.79
CA LEU A 187 -11.21 12.00 21.20
C LEU A 187 -12.04 12.90 22.14
N PRO A 188 -12.32 12.44 23.38
CA PRO A 188 -12.79 13.29 24.47
C PRO A 188 -11.92 14.55 24.60
N ARG A 189 -12.54 15.70 24.91
CA ARG A 189 -11.92 17.05 24.84
C ARG A 189 -10.57 17.15 25.57
N GLU A 190 -10.36 16.35 26.60
CA GLU A 190 -9.17 16.35 27.48
C GLU A 190 -7.88 15.85 26.80
N ARG A 191 -7.95 15.00 25.75
CA ARG A 191 -6.76 14.42 25.08
C ARG A 191 -6.36 15.11 23.77
N LYS A 192 -7.14 16.08 23.27
CA LYS A 192 -6.86 16.81 22.01
C LYS A 192 -5.58 17.64 22.05
N SER A 193 -5.15 18.09 23.24
CA SER A 193 -3.95 18.91 23.42
C SER A 193 -2.65 18.11 23.34
N LEU A 194 -2.65 16.85 23.80
CA LEU A 194 -1.48 15.95 23.81
C LEU A 194 -1.20 15.28 22.44
N LEU A 195 -2.17 15.32 21.53
CA LEU A 195 -2.15 14.64 20.23
C LEU A 195 -1.89 15.59 19.04
N LYS A 196 -1.49 16.85 19.29
CA LYS A 196 -1.17 17.80 18.21
C LYS A 196 0.00 17.26 17.37
N GLY A 197 -0.30 16.77 16.16
CA GLY A 197 0.69 16.37 15.15
C GLY A 197 0.83 14.86 14.90
N ILE A 198 0.09 14.00 15.61
CA ILE A 198 0.12 12.54 15.42
C ILE A 198 -1.24 12.07 14.88
N CYS A 199 -1.24 11.28 13.80
CA CYS A 199 -2.47 10.87 13.13
C CYS A 199 -2.38 9.43 12.60
N PHE A 200 -3.07 8.49 13.24
CA PHE A 200 -3.20 7.12 12.72
C PHE A 200 -4.30 7.07 11.63
N PRO A 201 -4.39 6.00 10.82
CA PRO A 201 -5.53 5.84 9.94
C PRO A 201 -6.81 5.60 10.75
N ARG A 202 -7.93 6.19 10.30
CA ARG A 202 -9.27 5.92 10.87
C ARG A 202 -9.70 4.46 10.67
N THR A 203 -9.10 3.76 9.72
CA THR A 203 -9.44 2.41 9.26
C THR A 203 -8.20 1.53 9.17
N ARG A 204 -8.38 0.24 8.90
CA ARG A 204 -7.29 -0.70 8.59
C ARG A 204 -6.35 -0.20 7.48
N PHE A 205 -5.06 -0.48 7.62
CA PHE A 205 -4.02 -0.27 6.60
C PHE A 205 -3.17 -1.54 6.49
N ASP A 206 -2.85 -1.96 5.26
CA ASP A 206 -2.13 -3.21 5.03
C ASP A 206 -1.04 -3.09 3.96
N MET A 207 0.10 -3.74 4.17
CA MET A 207 1.28 -3.58 3.32
C MET A 207 2.06 -4.87 3.14
N VAL A 208 2.50 -5.18 1.92
CA VAL A 208 3.50 -6.24 1.67
C VAL A 208 4.77 -5.64 1.10
N ILE A 209 5.90 -5.87 1.77
CA ILE A 209 7.22 -5.40 1.35
C ILE A 209 8.24 -6.51 1.34
N THR A 210 9.32 -6.32 0.60
CA THR A 210 10.52 -7.15 0.74
C THR A 210 11.15 -6.90 2.10
N GLY A 211 11.55 -7.95 2.83
CA GLY A 211 12.21 -7.79 4.13
C GLY A 211 12.56 -9.13 4.74
N ASN A 212 13.79 -9.25 5.25
CA ASN A 212 14.36 -10.53 5.67
C ASN A 212 14.00 -10.93 7.11
N GLU A 213 13.64 -9.96 7.93
CA GLU A 213 13.38 -10.14 9.35
C GLU A 213 12.28 -9.21 9.82
N ILE A 214 11.53 -9.65 10.85
CA ILE A 214 10.54 -8.79 11.50
C ILE A 214 11.28 -7.73 12.31
N PRO A 215 11.01 -6.43 12.11
CA PRO A 215 11.65 -5.37 12.88
C PRO A 215 11.49 -5.59 14.39
N SER A 216 12.56 -5.37 15.14
CA SER A 216 12.66 -5.66 16.58
C SER A 216 11.56 -5.00 17.44
N TRP A 217 10.96 -3.93 16.93
CA TRP A 217 9.87 -3.24 17.62
C TRP A 217 8.55 -4.01 17.63
N PHE A 218 8.32 -4.97 16.73
CA PHE A 218 7.17 -5.88 16.79
C PHE A 218 7.38 -6.97 17.84
N ALA A 219 7.50 -6.59 19.11
CA ALA A 219 7.75 -7.52 20.21
C ALA A 219 6.47 -7.78 21.03
N PRO A 220 6.16 -9.06 21.36
CA PRO A 220 6.99 -10.25 21.16
C PRO A 220 6.94 -10.80 19.71
N GLN A 221 8.02 -11.47 19.31
CA GLN A 221 8.12 -12.20 18.04
C GLN A 221 8.16 -13.71 18.32
N LYS A 222 7.46 -14.51 17.52
CA LYS A 222 7.42 -15.98 17.64
C LYS A 222 7.50 -16.62 16.25
N SER A 223 8.20 -17.75 16.14
CA SER A 223 8.22 -18.61 14.94
C SER A 223 6.88 -19.33 14.77
N SER A 224 5.85 -18.55 14.42
CA SER A 224 4.50 -19.05 14.20
C SER A 224 3.72 -18.12 13.29
N SER A 225 2.57 -18.57 12.81
CA SER A 225 1.63 -17.76 12.04
C SER A 225 0.70 -16.89 12.90
N PHE A 226 1.02 -16.73 14.19
CA PHE A 226 0.14 -16.11 15.17
C PHE A 226 0.89 -15.07 15.99
N ALA A 227 0.32 -13.87 16.06
CA ALA A 227 0.83 -12.77 16.86
C ALA A 227 -0.06 -12.61 18.10
N GLU A 228 0.53 -12.70 19.28
CA GLU A 228 -0.19 -12.71 20.55
C GLU A 228 0.17 -11.46 21.35
N ILE A 229 -0.86 -10.73 21.78
CA ILE A 229 -0.66 -9.55 22.60
C ILE A 229 -0.39 -10.00 24.05
N PRO A 230 0.73 -9.60 24.66
CA PRO A 230 1.02 -9.95 26.04
C PRO A 230 -0.08 -9.44 26.98
N PHE A 231 -0.58 -10.32 27.83
CA PHE A 231 -1.50 -9.99 28.90
C PHE A 231 -0.91 -10.44 30.26
N PRO A 232 -1.05 -9.66 31.34
CA PRO A 232 -1.64 -8.31 31.40
C PRO A 232 -0.76 -7.28 30.67
N HIS A 233 -1.40 -6.36 29.94
CA HIS A 233 -0.68 -5.26 29.29
C HIS A 233 -0.51 -4.09 30.28
N PRO A 234 0.62 -3.36 30.27
CA PRO A 234 0.87 -2.26 31.22
C PRO A 234 -0.16 -1.12 31.16
N SER A 235 -0.76 -0.90 29.99
CA SER A 235 -1.77 0.14 29.75
C SER A 235 -3.15 -0.48 29.48
N PRO A 236 -4.25 0.14 29.96
CA PRO A 236 -5.59 -0.35 29.72
C PRO A 236 -5.99 -0.19 28.23
N PRO A 237 -6.91 -1.04 27.70
CA PRO A 237 -7.39 -0.96 26.32
C PRO A 237 -7.93 0.40 25.86
N THR A 238 -8.41 1.23 26.80
CA THR A 238 -8.88 2.60 26.55
C THR A 238 -7.76 3.60 26.21
N GLU A 239 -6.50 3.21 26.41
CA GLU A 239 -5.32 3.98 26.02
C GLU A 239 -4.74 3.52 24.69
N TRP A 240 -5.18 2.39 24.16
CA TRP A 240 -4.65 1.86 22.92
C TRP A 240 -5.19 2.67 21.73
N LEU A 241 -4.32 2.91 20.75
CA LEU A 241 -4.62 3.50 19.45
C LEU A 241 -4.93 2.42 18.42
N GLY A 242 -4.30 1.25 18.57
CA GLY A 242 -4.50 0.11 17.70
C GLY A 242 -3.42 -0.95 17.84
N PHE A 243 -3.45 -1.89 16.92
CA PHE A 243 -2.54 -3.03 16.84
C PHE A 243 -1.70 -2.92 15.57
N ALA A 244 -0.39 -3.08 15.71
CA ALA A 244 0.50 -3.28 14.58
C ALA A 244 0.94 -4.75 14.56
N LEU A 245 0.68 -5.43 13.46
CA LEU A 245 1.01 -6.83 13.25
C LEU A 245 2.02 -6.94 12.10
N CYS A 246 2.98 -7.85 12.23
CA CYS A 246 3.94 -8.15 11.18
C CYS A 246 4.08 -9.66 11.04
N PHE A 247 4.03 -10.14 9.80
CA PHE A 247 4.19 -11.55 9.46
C PHE A 247 5.28 -11.69 8.41
N LEU A 248 6.25 -12.57 8.67
CA LEU A 248 7.29 -12.93 7.71
C LEU A 248 6.75 -14.03 6.80
N LEU A 249 6.63 -13.71 5.52
CA LEU A 249 6.12 -14.58 4.47
C LEU A 249 7.27 -15.06 3.58
N VAL A 250 7.26 -16.35 3.22
CA VAL A 250 8.22 -16.92 2.28
C VAL A 250 7.48 -17.80 1.28
N ALA A 251 7.63 -17.50 -0.01
CA ALA A 251 7.07 -18.32 -1.07
C ALA A 251 8.09 -19.37 -1.53
N ASP A 252 7.77 -20.65 -1.48
CA ASP A 252 8.67 -21.73 -1.95
C ASP A 252 8.70 -21.84 -3.48
N ARG A 253 7.67 -21.32 -4.16
CA ARG A 253 7.51 -21.30 -5.63
C ARG A 253 6.82 -19.99 -6.07
N PRO A 254 6.94 -19.60 -7.36
CA PRO A 254 6.28 -18.40 -7.86
C PRO A 254 4.76 -18.46 -7.63
N LEU A 255 4.19 -17.38 -7.10
CA LEU A 255 2.77 -17.33 -6.76
C LEU A 255 1.88 -17.06 -7.97
N ARG A 256 2.43 -16.57 -9.09
CA ARG A 256 1.67 -16.24 -10.32
C ARG A 256 0.76 -17.35 -10.86
N TYR A 257 1.02 -18.61 -10.54
CA TYR A 257 0.21 -19.77 -10.97
C TYR A 257 -0.82 -20.21 -9.93
N TYR A 258 -0.88 -19.54 -8.77
CA TYR A 258 -1.71 -19.90 -7.64
C TYR A 258 -2.64 -18.73 -7.27
N HIS A 259 -3.89 -19.01 -6.93
CA HIS A 259 -4.78 -18.04 -6.31
C HIS A 259 -4.47 -17.89 -4.82
N THR A 260 -3.23 -17.51 -4.50
CA THR A 260 -2.76 -17.40 -3.13
C THR A 260 -3.27 -16.11 -2.49
N GLY A 261 -4.06 -16.27 -1.44
CA GLY A 261 -4.46 -15.21 -0.53
C GLY A 261 -4.12 -15.57 0.90
N ILE A 262 -4.05 -14.56 1.74
CA ILE A 262 -3.91 -14.69 3.18
C ILE A 262 -5.15 -14.13 3.86
N THR A 263 -5.53 -14.75 4.96
CA THR A 263 -6.63 -14.31 5.82
C THR A 263 -6.10 -14.11 7.23
N CYS A 264 -6.28 -12.91 7.76
CA CYS A 264 -6.08 -12.61 9.18
C CYS A 264 -7.40 -12.84 9.93
N TYR A 265 -7.28 -13.38 11.14
CA TYR A 265 -8.41 -13.61 12.05
C TYR A 265 -8.00 -13.30 13.49
N THR A 266 -8.97 -12.91 14.31
CA THR A 266 -8.80 -12.86 15.77
C THR A 266 -8.97 -14.24 16.37
N ALA A 267 -8.24 -14.51 17.43
CA ALA A 267 -8.49 -15.66 18.28
C ALA A 267 -8.41 -15.25 19.75
N LYS A 268 -9.14 -15.98 20.58
CA LYS A 268 -9.03 -15.91 22.03
C LYS A 268 -8.51 -17.23 22.57
N GLN A 269 -7.81 -17.15 23.68
CA GLN A 269 -7.38 -18.32 24.42
C GLN A 269 -8.62 -18.97 25.03
N THR A 270 -8.86 -20.24 24.72
CA THR A 270 -9.91 -21.02 25.40
C THR A 270 -9.36 -21.58 26.70
N SER A 271 -10.18 -21.59 27.76
CA SER A 271 -9.94 -22.50 28.88
C SER A 271 -9.80 -23.93 28.34
N ALA A 272 -8.86 -24.69 28.89
CA ALA A 272 -8.18 -25.86 28.32
C ALA A 272 -9.01 -27.08 27.86
N ASN A 273 -10.31 -26.98 27.58
CA ASN A 273 -11.19 -28.15 27.50
C ASN A 273 -12.13 -28.31 26.29
N GLU A 274 -12.02 -27.57 25.18
CA GLU A 274 -12.90 -27.89 24.03
C GLU A 274 -12.35 -27.55 22.61
N ILE A 275 -12.26 -28.62 21.78
CA ILE A 275 -12.20 -28.74 20.31
C ILE A 275 -11.12 -27.94 19.54
N MET A 276 -10.24 -28.72 18.91
CA MET A 276 -8.89 -28.37 18.44
C MET A 276 -8.84 -27.73 17.04
N VAL A 277 -7.96 -26.75 16.86
CA VAL A 277 -7.52 -26.26 15.54
C VAL A 277 -6.18 -26.94 15.20
N PRO A 278 -5.97 -27.48 13.98
CA PRO A 278 -4.92 -28.48 13.72
C PRO A 278 -3.45 -28.01 13.77
N ASP A 279 -3.13 -26.86 14.36
CA ASP A 279 -1.73 -26.39 14.40
C ASP A 279 -1.36 -25.51 15.62
N LYS A 280 -2.27 -25.33 16.59
CA LYS A 280 -1.98 -24.72 17.89
C LYS A 280 -3.03 -25.19 18.89
N ASP A 281 -2.63 -26.08 19.79
CA ASP A 281 -3.41 -26.36 20.98
C ASP A 281 -3.62 -25.03 21.76
N ASP A 282 -4.86 -24.76 22.20
CA ASP A 282 -5.35 -23.64 23.05
C ASP A 282 -6.02 -22.39 22.43
N TRP A 283 -6.05 -22.19 21.10
CA TRP A 283 -6.65 -20.97 20.51
C TRP A 283 -7.82 -21.25 19.56
N ARG A 284 -9.01 -20.66 19.83
CA ARG A 284 -10.16 -20.70 18.92
C ARG A 284 -10.21 -19.46 18.03
N ALA A 285 -10.25 -19.66 16.72
CA ALA A 285 -10.47 -18.58 15.75
C ALA A 285 -11.90 -18.04 15.90
N GLU A 286 -12.05 -16.74 16.17
CA GLU A 286 -13.36 -16.13 16.43
C GLU A 286 -13.88 -15.34 15.24
N THR A 287 -13.07 -14.43 14.68
CA THR A 287 -13.59 -13.45 13.73
C THR A 287 -12.63 -13.15 12.60
N HIS A 288 -13.20 -13.05 11.39
CA HIS A 288 -12.49 -12.58 10.22
C HIS A 288 -12.03 -11.12 10.40
N VAL A 289 -10.76 -10.84 10.12
CA VAL A 289 -10.20 -9.48 10.14
C VAL A 289 -10.07 -8.94 8.72
N ILE A 290 -9.28 -9.62 7.88
CA ILE A 290 -9.05 -9.22 6.48
C ILE A 290 -8.63 -10.43 5.65
N SER A 291 -9.13 -10.50 4.42
CA SER A 291 -8.61 -11.36 3.35
C SER A 291 -7.93 -10.48 2.32
N ARG A 292 -6.73 -10.87 1.88
CA ARG A 292 -6.05 -10.20 0.77
C ARG A 292 -5.40 -11.20 -0.16
N LYS A 293 -5.36 -10.84 -1.44
CA LYS A 293 -4.49 -11.48 -2.42
C LYS A 293 -3.05 -11.03 -2.15
N VAL A 294 -2.11 -11.95 -2.22
CA VAL A 294 -0.67 -11.65 -2.07
C VAL A 294 -0.09 -11.35 -3.47
N PRO A 295 0.76 -10.32 -3.62
CA PRO A 295 1.44 -10.06 -4.88
C PRO A 295 2.36 -11.24 -5.28
N ASP A 296 2.80 -11.28 -6.54
CA ASP A 296 3.78 -12.30 -6.96
C ASP A 296 5.11 -12.06 -6.22
N MET A 297 5.55 -13.06 -5.48
CA MET A 297 6.75 -13.00 -4.66
C MET A 297 7.85 -13.83 -5.32
N GLU A 298 9.06 -13.29 -5.35
CA GLU A 298 10.23 -14.02 -5.78
C GLU A 298 10.46 -15.23 -4.85
N PRO A 299 10.60 -16.45 -5.37
CA PRO A 299 10.71 -17.63 -4.54
C PRO A 299 11.90 -17.56 -3.60
N LYS A 300 11.71 -18.03 -2.36
CA LYS A 300 12.69 -18.06 -1.27
C LYS A 300 13.14 -16.69 -0.75
N LEU A 301 12.75 -15.60 -1.42
CA LEU A 301 12.94 -14.26 -0.90
C LEU A 301 11.87 -14.00 0.19
N PRO A 302 12.25 -13.55 1.39
CA PRO A 302 11.28 -13.22 2.42
C PRO A 302 10.63 -11.85 2.21
N HIS A 303 9.36 -11.77 2.59
CA HIS A 303 8.58 -10.54 2.55
C HIS A 303 7.87 -10.34 3.88
N LEU A 304 7.66 -9.08 4.26
CA LEU A 304 6.90 -8.71 5.44
C LEU A 304 5.49 -8.32 5.02
N TYR A 305 4.50 -8.95 5.63
CA TYR A 305 3.12 -8.46 5.64
C TYR A 305 2.88 -7.69 6.92
N ILE A 306 2.64 -6.39 6.79
CA ILE A 306 2.37 -5.48 7.90
C ILE A 306 0.89 -5.10 7.85
N LEU A 307 0.23 -5.18 9.00
CA LEU A 307 -1.19 -4.87 9.15
C LEU A 307 -1.37 -3.97 10.37
N PHE A 308 -1.98 -2.80 10.16
CA PHE A 308 -2.44 -1.94 11.23
C PHE A 308 -3.96 -2.04 11.38
N LEU A 309 -4.40 -2.20 12.62
CA LEU A 309 -5.80 -2.29 13.01
C LEU A 309 -6.11 -1.21 14.03
N SER A 310 -7.06 -0.33 13.72
CA SER A 310 -7.53 0.68 14.67
C SER A 310 -8.23 0.03 15.86
N ILE A 311 -7.99 0.55 17.06
CA ILE A 311 -8.62 0.02 18.28
C ILE A 311 -10.15 0.08 18.22
N GLY A 312 -10.70 1.08 17.51
CA GLY A 312 -12.14 1.36 17.51
C GLY A 312 -12.98 0.19 17.03
N GLU A 313 -12.47 -0.62 16.09
CA GLU A 313 -13.16 -1.82 15.59
C GLU A 313 -13.17 -2.98 16.60
N TYR A 314 -12.34 -2.91 17.64
CA TYR A 314 -12.12 -4.00 18.60
C TYR A 314 -12.48 -3.64 20.04
N LEU A 315 -12.65 -2.36 20.39
CA LEU A 315 -12.94 -1.92 21.76
C LEU A 315 -14.12 -2.69 22.40
N GLU A 316 -15.21 -2.88 21.68
CA GLU A 316 -16.41 -3.58 22.18
C GLU A 316 -16.19 -5.09 22.37
N ARG A 317 -15.14 -5.66 21.75
CA ARG A 317 -14.82 -7.09 21.78
C ARG A 317 -13.74 -7.45 22.80
N MET A 318 -13.10 -6.44 23.40
CA MET A 318 -12.09 -6.64 24.42
C MET A 318 -12.75 -6.78 25.79
N HIS A 319 -12.85 -8.01 26.29
CA HIS A 319 -13.10 -8.24 27.70
C HIS A 319 -11.78 -8.11 28.46
N THR A 320 -11.82 -7.55 29.66
CA THR A 320 -10.62 -7.19 30.44
C THR A 320 -9.75 -8.37 30.86
N ASP A 321 -10.23 -9.60 30.70
CA ASP A 321 -9.65 -10.78 31.34
C ASP A 321 -9.14 -11.84 30.33
N THR A 322 -9.17 -11.56 29.02
CA THR A 322 -8.75 -12.54 27.99
C THR A 322 -7.69 -11.97 27.05
N SER A 323 -6.60 -12.71 26.86
CA SER A 323 -5.58 -12.40 25.86
C SER A 323 -6.17 -12.46 24.44
N ILE A 324 -5.88 -11.44 23.63
CA ILE A 324 -6.25 -11.38 22.22
C ILE A 324 -5.03 -11.71 21.38
N GLY A 325 -5.22 -12.58 20.40
CA GLY A 325 -4.22 -12.87 19.39
C GLY A 325 -4.78 -12.77 17.98
N PHE A 326 -3.86 -12.65 17.04
CA PHE A 326 -4.13 -12.49 15.62
C PHE A 326 -3.42 -13.60 14.85
N GLY A 327 -4.19 -14.48 14.23
CA GLY A 327 -3.66 -15.52 13.36
C GLY A 327 -3.70 -15.11 11.91
N LEU A 328 -2.70 -15.53 11.16
CA LEU A 328 -2.66 -15.44 9.70
C LEU A 328 -2.65 -16.84 9.11
N ARG A 329 -3.50 -17.08 8.11
CA ARG A 329 -3.52 -18.35 7.38
C ARG A 329 -3.57 -18.13 5.89
N THR A 330 -3.06 -19.10 5.13
CA THR A 330 -3.18 -19.12 3.67
C THR A 330 -4.53 -19.72 3.25
N ASN A 331 -5.15 -19.16 2.21
CA ASN A 331 -6.49 -19.55 1.77
C ASN A 331 -6.51 -20.83 0.92
N SER A 332 -5.37 -21.24 0.35
CA SER A 332 -5.26 -22.41 -0.51
C SER A 332 -4.56 -23.57 0.20
N ARG A 333 -5.19 -24.76 0.21
CA ARG A 333 -4.50 -26.00 0.60
C ARG A 333 -3.36 -26.26 -0.39
N GLY A 334 -2.16 -26.52 0.14
CA GLY A 334 -0.95 -26.68 -0.68
C GLY A 334 -0.41 -25.36 -1.25
N SER A 335 -0.77 -24.21 -0.66
CA SER A 335 -0.14 -22.93 -1.00
C SER A 335 1.38 -23.05 -0.85
N PRO A 336 2.17 -22.62 -1.85
CA PRO A 336 3.62 -22.54 -1.69
C PRO A 336 4.03 -21.39 -0.76
N LEU A 337 3.09 -20.62 -0.21
CA LEU A 337 3.37 -19.53 0.72
C LEU A 337 3.38 -20.06 2.16
N ARG A 338 4.50 -19.84 2.86
CA ARG A 338 4.66 -20.15 4.27
C ARG A 338 4.68 -18.86 5.09
N ILE A 339 4.08 -18.92 6.28
CA ILE A 339 4.15 -17.87 7.29
C ILE A 339 5.13 -18.37 8.33
N VAL A 340 6.30 -17.74 8.39
CA VAL A 340 7.46 -18.25 9.13
C VAL A 340 7.50 -17.70 10.54
N GLN A 341 7.17 -16.42 10.69
CA GLN A 341 7.29 -15.69 11.93
C GLN A 341 6.17 -14.67 12.02
N ALA A 342 5.77 -14.35 13.23
CA ALA A 342 4.81 -13.31 13.53
C ALA A 342 5.34 -12.45 14.68
N GLY A 343 5.04 -11.16 14.62
CA GLY A 343 5.27 -10.20 15.69
C GLY A 343 4.10 -9.24 15.78
N CYS A 344 3.88 -8.69 16.97
CA CYS A 344 2.87 -7.67 17.18
C CYS A 344 3.37 -6.60 18.13
N ARG A 345 2.67 -5.47 18.12
CA ARG A 345 2.81 -4.41 19.13
C ARG A 345 1.48 -3.70 19.33
N VAL A 346 1.15 -3.43 20.58
CA VAL A 346 0.11 -2.48 20.95
C VAL A 346 0.67 -1.07 20.87
N LEU A 347 -0.08 -0.16 20.24
CA LEU A 347 0.28 1.24 20.14
C LEU A 347 -0.54 2.01 21.18
N ASP A 348 0.05 2.38 22.31
CA ASP A 348 -0.65 2.89 23.51
C ASP A 348 -0.09 4.20 24.09
N ASP A 349 1.18 4.53 23.83
CA ASP A 349 1.85 5.66 24.47
C ASP A 349 2.38 6.67 23.43
N VAL A 350 1.63 7.76 23.27
CA VAL A 350 1.95 8.92 22.42
C VAL A 350 3.30 9.54 22.81
N ALA A 351 3.66 9.55 24.10
CA ALA A 351 4.90 10.15 24.60
C ALA A 351 6.13 9.28 24.36
N LYS A 352 6.01 7.94 24.37
CA LYS A 352 7.09 7.03 23.92
C LYS A 352 7.29 7.08 22.41
N CYS A 353 6.24 7.27 21.63
CA CYS A 353 6.35 7.55 20.20
C CYS A 353 7.09 8.88 19.94
N LEU A 354 6.88 9.92 20.77
CA LEU A 354 7.55 11.22 20.64
C LEU A 354 9.04 11.23 21.07
N LYS A 355 9.42 10.46 22.10
CA LYS A 355 10.83 10.39 22.58
C LYS A 355 11.79 9.70 21.61
N ALA A 356 11.28 8.97 20.62
CA ALA A 356 12.08 8.36 19.57
C ALA A 356 12.13 9.22 18.28
N SER A 357 11.73 10.48 18.37
CA SER A 357 11.72 11.46 17.25
C SER A 357 12.51 12.74 17.55
N ILE A 358 13.26 12.78 18.65
CA ILE A 358 14.20 13.85 19.01
C ILE A 358 15.63 13.35 18.86
#